data_AF-W9Z011-F1
#
_entry.id   AF-W9Z011-F1
#
_cell.length_a   1.000
_cell.length_b   1.000
_cell.length_c   1.000
_cell.angle_alpha   90.00
_cell.angle_beta   90.00
_cell.angle_gamma   90.00
#
_symmetry.space_group_name_H-M   'P 1'
#
loop_
_entity.id
_entity.type
_entity.pdbx_description
1 polymer ?
#
loop_
_entity_poly.entity_id
_entity_poly.type
_entity_poly.pdbx_seq_one_letter_code
_entity_poly.pdbx_strand_id
1 'polypeptide(L)'
;MVRLKSSAIKRYVVNFEDHAGRPAKMIWSNPPRNILVPLPTLSLYFVHPEFFVDDLEMRQFLTDIRNGDGDPIRFEMFHIPGASDANCAQHYRDELKARGDVFEEVKEAEKAYES
;
A
#
# COMPACT_ATOMS: atom_id res chain seq x y z
N MET A 1 -26.08 -20.69 5.05
CA MET A 1 -24.93 -19.78 4.87
C MET A 1 -23.69 -20.65 4.66
N VAL A 2 -23.23 -20.79 3.42
CA VAL A 2 -22.05 -21.62 3.11
C VAL A 2 -20.82 -20.90 3.68
N ARG A 3 -20.23 -21.44 4.76
CA ARG A 3 -18.90 -21.04 5.19
C ARG A 3 -17.94 -21.39 4.06
N LEU A 4 -17.54 -20.39 3.27
CA LEU A 4 -16.36 -20.49 2.42
C LEU A 4 -15.21 -20.92 3.35
N LYS A 5 -14.59 -22.08 3.06
CA LYS A 5 -13.34 -22.51 3.70
C LYS A 5 -12.44 -21.29 3.72
N SER A 6 -11.88 -20.93 4.89
CA SER A 6 -11.02 -19.75 5.00
C SER A 6 -9.95 -19.85 3.92
N SER A 7 -10.08 -19.02 2.88
CA SER A 7 -9.05 -18.96 1.86
C SER A 7 -7.88 -18.32 2.58
N ALA A 8 -6.78 -19.05 2.76
CA ALA A 8 -5.60 -18.53 3.42
C ALA A 8 -5.20 -17.22 2.73
N ILE A 9 -5.31 -16.11 3.45
CA ILE A 9 -5.01 -14.79 2.91
C ILE A 9 -3.53 -14.76 2.55
N LYS A 10 -3.22 -14.46 1.29
CA LYS A 10 -1.85 -14.31 0.80
C LYS A 10 -1.42 -12.85 0.98
N ARG A 11 -0.20 -12.65 1.48
CA ARG A 11 0.40 -11.33 1.70
C ARG A 11 1.39 -11.04 0.57
N TYR A 12 1.42 -9.79 0.11
CA TYR A 12 2.29 -9.31 -0.96
C TYR A 12 3.10 -8.12 -0.45
N VAL A 13 4.41 -8.14 -0.67
CA VAL A 13 5.34 -7.06 -0.32
C VAL A 13 6.07 -6.65 -1.59
N VAL A 14 6.08 -5.36 -1.91
CA VAL A 14 6.80 -4.80 -3.05
C VAL A 14 7.70 -3.67 -2.55
N ASN A 15 8.97 -3.75 -2.91
CA ASN A 15 9.93 -2.65 -2.74
C ASN A 15 9.96 -1.86 -4.06
N PHE A 16 9.91 -0.54 -3.97
CA PHE A 16 9.95 0.35 -5.14
C PHE A 16 10.64 1.67 -4.77
N GLU A 17 10.88 2.52 -5.77
CA GLU A 17 11.36 3.89 -5.57
C GLU A 17 10.18 4.86 -5.70
N ASP A 18 10.09 5.83 -4.79
CA ASP A 18 9.11 6.91 -4.87
C ASP A 18 9.42 7.85 -6.05
N HIS A 19 8.56 8.84 -6.31
CA HIS A 19 8.75 9.77 -7.44
C HIS A 19 10.08 10.55 -7.40
N ALA A 20 10.77 10.60 -6.26
CA ALA A 20 12.05 11.27 -6.06
C ALA A 20 13.24 10.29 -5.95
N GLY A 21 13.05 9.01 -6.25
CA GLY A 21 14.10 7.98 -6.18
C GLY A 21 14.41 7.49 -4.76
N ARG A 22 13.54 7.78 -3.77
CA ARG A 22 13.74 7.30 -2.39
C ARG A 22 13.14 5.91 -2.20
N PRO A 23 13.74 5.07 -1.34
CA PRO A 23 13.19 3.75 -1.03
C PRO A 23 11.78 3.85 -0.45
N ALA A 24 10.85 3.07 -1.02
CA ALA A 24 9.48 2.96 -0.57
C ALA A 24 9.01 1.49 -0.55
N LYS A 25 8.00 1.22 0.28
CA LYS A 25 7.42 -0.12 0.41
C LYS A 25 5.90 -0.07 0.31
N MET A 26 5.36 -1.05 -0.40
CA MET A 26 3.92 -1.29 -0.52
C MET A 26 3.60 -2.68 -0.01
N ILE A 27 2.54 -2.80 0.79
CA ILE A 27 2.10 -4.08 1.33
C ILE A 27 0.58 -4.20 1.33
N TRP A 28 0.09 -5.36 0.92
CA TRP A 28 -1.33 -5.69 0.96
C TRP A 28 -1.56 -7.19 1.16
N SER A 29 -2.80 -7.56 1.41
CA SER A 29 -3.20 -8.94 1.62
C SER A 29 -4.52 -9.23 0.95
N ASN A 30 -4.59 -10.30 0.15
CA ASN A 30 -5.81 -10.69 -0.55
C ASN A 30 -6.05 -12.21 -0.51
N PRO A 31 -7.29 -12.66 -0.77
CA PRO A 31 -7.54 -14.04 -1.15
C PRO A 31 -6.62 -14.45 -2.31
N PRO A 32 -6.14 -15.71 -2.39
CA PRO A 32 -5.22 -16.15 -3.43
C PRO A 32 -5.71 -15.94 -4.87
N ARG A 33 -7.02 -15.80 -5.06
CA ARG A 33 -7.66 -15.56 -6.35
C ARG A 33 -7.70 -14.08 -6.76
N ASN A 34 -7.37 -13.16 -5.85
CA ASN A 34 -7.38 -11.73 -6.12
C ASN A 34 -5.96 -11.19 -5.99
N ILE A 35 -5.26 -11.08 -7.11
CA ILE A 35 -3.85 -10.64 -7.15
C ILE A 35 -3.76 -9.11 -7.22
N LEU A 36 -4.84 -8.44 -7.62
CA LEU A 36 -4.85 -6.99 -7.79
C LEU A 36 -4.62 -6.27 -6.48
N VAL A 37 -3.93 -5.15 -6.58
CA VAL A 37 -3.68 -4.29 -5.43
C VAL A 37 -5.01 -3.64 -4.99
N PRO A 38 -5.35 -3.61 -3.69
CA PRO A 38 -6.55 -2.94 -3.22
C PRO A 38 -6.56 -1.45 -3.58
N LEU A 39 -7.72 -0.95 -3.98
CA LEU A 39 -7.95 0.46 -4.28
C LEU A 39 -7.85 1.38 -3.04
N PRO A 40 -8.48 1.07 -1.88
CA PRO A 40 -8.33 1.93 -0.71
C PRO A 40 -6.89 1.86 -0.20
N THR A 41 -6.29 3.04 -0.05
CA THR A 41 -4.87 3.19 0.32
C THR A 41 -4.74 3.95 1.63
N LEU A 42 -3.88 3.48 2.53
CA LEU A 42 -3.39 4.23 3.68
C LEU A 42 -1.91 4.53 3.49
N SER A 43 -1.57 5.81 3.34
CA SER A 43 -0.18 6.27 3.22
C SER A 43 0.35 6.76 4.57
N LEU A 44 1.49 6.24 4.99
CA LEU A 44 2.14 6.55 6.26
C LEU A 44 3.49 7.22 6.00
N TYR A 45 3.73 8.34 6.69
CA TYR A 45 4.96 9.13 6.54
C TYR A 45 5.78 9.05 7.83
N PHE A 46 6.99 8.52 7.71
CA PHE A 46 7.97 8.53 8.79
C PHE A 46 8.93 9.69 8.56
N VAL A 47 8.96 10.62 9.51
CA VAL A 47 9.78 11.85 9.41
C VAL A 47 10.90 11.90 10.44
N HIS A 48 10.96 10.92 11.34
CA HIS A 48 11.99 10.87 12.37
C HIS A 48 13.36 10.62 11.70
N PRO A 49 14.40 11.45 11.95
CA PRO A 49 15.70 11.35 11.27
C PRO A 49 16.41 10.00 11.45
N GLU A 50 16.16 9.33 12.57
CA GLU A 50 16.79 8.05 12.93
C GLU A 50 15.89 6.84 12.61
N PHE A 51 14.80 7.04 11.88
CA PHE A 51 13.96 5.92 11.44
C PHE A 51 14.56 5.29 10.18
N PHE A 52 14.60 3.96 10.13
CA PHE A 52 14.96 3.23 8.92
C PHE A 52 13.81 2.29 8.56
N VAL A 53 13.29 2.45 7.33
CA VAL A 53 12.18 1.63 6.82
C VAL A 53 12.53 0.14 6.72
N ASP A 54 13.81 -0.19 6.76
CA ASP A 54 14.31 -1.57 6.75
C ASP A 54 14.26 -2.25 8.13
N ASP A 55 14.25 -1.47 9.21
CA ASP A 55 14.14 -2.00 10.57
C ASP A 55 12.70 -2.37 10.94
N LEU A 56 11.72 -1.93 10.14
CA LEU A 56 10.32 -2.18 10.39
C LEU A 56 9.91 -3.59 9.94
N GLU A 57 9.48 -4.43 10.89
CA GLU A 57 8.89 -5.74 10.59
C GLU A 57 7.45 -5.57 10.07
N MET A 58 7.35 -5.50 8.74
CA MET A 58 6.11 -5.18 8.03
C MET A 58 4.98 -6.18 8.27
N ARG A 59 5.27 -7.46 8.56
CA ARG A 59 4.23 -8.47 8.76
C ARG A 59 3.51 -8.28 10.09
N GLN A 60 4.25 -7.97 11.14
CA GLN A 60 3.74 -7.65 12.47
C GLN A 60 2.97 -6.34 12.40
N PHE A 61 3.53 -5.31 11.76
CA PHE A 61 2.88 -4.02 11.57
C PHE A 61 1.49 -4.15 10.91
N LEU A 62 1.40 -4.93 9.82
CA LEU A 62 0.10 -5.22 9.19
C LEU A 62 -0.86 -5.99 10.08
N THR A 63 -0.35 -6.94 10.86
CA THR A 63 -1.18 -7.75 11.76
C THR A 63 -1.78 -6.86 12.85
N ASP A 64 -0.98 -5.94 13.40
CA ASP A 64 -1.42 -5.01 14.45
C ASP A 64 -2.49 -4.04 13.97
N ILE A 65 -2.36 -3.53 12.73
CA ILE A 65 -3.36 -2.62 12.14
C ILE A 65 -4.63 -3.37 11.76
N ARG A 66 -4.51 -4.59 11.23
CA ARG A 66 -5.61 -5.32 10.60
C ARG A 66 -6.28 -6.31 11.55
N ASN A 67 -6.34 -6.02 12.85
CA ASN A 67 -6.94 -6.86 13.90
C ASN A 67 -8.49 -7.09 13.74
N GLY A 68 -9.04 -7.11 12.52
CA GLY A 68 -10.43 -7.42 12.20
C GLY A 68 -10.66 -7.84 10.73
N ASP A 69 -11.91 -8.20 10.41
CA ASP A 69 -12.39 -8.64 9.08
C ASP A 69 -12.74 -7.45 8.14
N GLY A 70 -11.91 -6.40 8.14
CA GLY A 70 -12.10 -5.24 7.28
C GLY A 70 -11.74 -5.51 5.81
N ASP A 71 -12.21 -4.63 4.91
CA ASP A 71 -11.84 -4.67 3.50
C ASP A 71 -10.31 -4.63 3.32
N PRO A 72 -9.75 -5.28 2.28
CA PRO A 72 -8.34 -5.17 1.98
C PRO A 72 -7.94 -3.71 1.77
N ILE A 73 -7.03 -3.21 2.60
CA ILE A 73 -6.43 -1.88 2.45
C ILE A 73 -4.98 -2.06 2.01
N ARG A 74 -4.56 -1.25 1.04
CA ARG A 74 -3.16 -1.12 0.62
C ARG A 74 -2.45 -0.15 1.56
N PHE A 75 -1.31 -0.55 2.10
CA PHE A 75 -0.47 0.35 2.90
C PHE A 75 0.75 0.77 2.09
N GLU A 76 1.03 2.06 2.12
CA GLU A 76 2.19 2.67 1.50
C GLU A 76 2.97 3.43 2.56
N MET A 77 4.28 3.23 2.59
CA MET A 77 5.12 3.79 3.64
C MET A 77 6.25 4.57 3.01
N PHE A 78 6.33 5.85 3.37
CA PHE A 78 7.33 6.78 2.89
C PHE A 78 8.22 7.23 4.03
N HIS A 79 9.53 7.22 3.79
CA HIS A 79 10.50 7.75 4.73
C HIS A 79 11.03 9.08 4.21
N ILE A 80 10.68 10.17 4.91
CA ILE A 80 11.07 11.54 4.56
C ILE A 80 11.65 12.22 5.80
N PRO A 81 12.91 11.92 6.16
CA PRO A 81 13.51 12.38 7.41
C PRO A 81 13.55 13.91 7.47
N GLY A 82 13.10 14.47 8.59
CA GLY A 82 13.04 15.91 8.82
C GLY A 82 11.95 16.65 8.03
N ALA A 83 11.03 15.95 7.36
CA ALA A 83 9.92 16.60 6.67
C ALA A 83 8.94 17.26 7.63
N SER A 84 8.47 18.44 7.23
CA SER A 84 7.27 19.06 7.81
C SER A 84 6.00 18.45 7.21
N ASP A 85 4.85 18.73 7.82
CA ASP A 85 3.54 18.36 7.29
C ASP A 85 3.32 18.87 5.86
N ALA A 86 3.82 20.08 5.55
CA ALA A 86 3.74 20.65 4.21
C ALA A 86 4.57 19.85 3.18
N ASN A 87 5.73 19.33 3.60
CA ASN A 87 6.54 18.45 2.76
C ASN A 87 5.83 17.12 2.49
N CYS A 88 5.23 16.50 3.52
CA CYS A 88 4.47 15.25 3.36
C CYS A 88 3.23 15.45 2.47
N ALA A 89 2.50 16.56 2.64
CA ALA A 89 1.34 16.88 1.81
C ALA A 89 1.72 17.15 0.35
N GLN A 90 2.87 17.80 0.12
CA GLN A 90 3.38 18.01 -1.23
C GLN A 90 3.83 16.70 -1.86
N HIS A 91 4.55 15.86 -1.11
CA HIS A 91 4.95 14.52 -1.55
C HIS A 91 3.75 13.70 -2.00
N TYR A 92 2.67 13.68 -1.21
CA TYR A 92 1.44 12.98 -1.58
C TYR A 92 0.86 13.46 -2.91
N ARG A 93 0.86 14.78 -3.18
CA ARG A 93 0.37 15.33 -4.46
C ARG A 93 1.26 14.92 -5.63
N ASP A 94 2.56 14.88 -5.42
CA ASP A 94 3.52 14.48 -6.45
C ASP A 94 3.41 12.98 -6.75
N GLU A 95 3.21 12.14 -5.74
CA GLU A 95 2.88 10.72 -5.88
C GLU A 95 1.58 10.50 -6.67
N LEU A 96 0.51 11.23 -6.35
CA LEU A 96 -0.74 11.17 -7.10
C LEU A 96 -0.54 11.55 -8.57
N LYS A 97 0.24 12.59 -8.84
CA LYS A 97 0.54 13.02 -10.22
C LYS A 97 1.37 11.99 -10.98
N ALA A 98 2.30 11.31 -10.29
CA ALA A 98 3.17 10.30 -10.90
C ALA A 98 2.42 8.99 -11.19
N ARG A 99 1.47 8.60 -10.34
CA ARG A 99 0.63 7.39 -10.53
C ARG A 99 -0.30 7.50 -11.73
N GLY A 100 -0.72 8.71 -12.09
CA GLY A 100 -1.66 8.93 -13.18
C GLY A 100 -3.11 8.79 -12.72
N ASP A 101 -4.01 8.51 -13.65
CA ASP A 101 -5.45 8.50 -13.37
C ASP A 101 -5.89 7.13 -12.82
N VAL A 102 -6.32 7.12 -11.55
CA VAL A 102 -6.87 5.93 -10.88
C VAL A 102 -8.06 5.32 -11.65
N PHE A 103 -8.83 6.12 -12.38
CA PHE A 103 -9.95 5.62 -13.18
C PHE A 103 -9.48 4.81 -14.39
N GLU A 104 -8.35 5.17 -15.00
CA GLU A 104 -7.77 4.39 -16.09
C GLU A 104 -7.18 3.08 -15.53
N GLU A 105 -6.57 3.09 -14.35
CA GLU A 105 -6.12 1.86 -13.67
C GLU A 105 -7.29 0.91 -13.36
N VAL A 106 -8.42 1.43 -12.86
CA VAL A 106 -9.63 0.65 -12.61
C VAL A 106 -10.19 0.07 -13.90
N LYS A 107 -10.25 0.85 -14.98
CA LYS A 107 -10.78 0.42 -16.28
C LYS A 107 -9.91 -0.67 -16.91
N GLU A 108 -8.59 -0.58 -16.81
CA GLU A 108 -7.68 -1.64 -17.26
C GLU A 108 -7.83 -2.91 -16.41
N ALA A 109 -8.00 -2.78 -15.10
CA ALA A 109 -8.30 -3.91 -14.22
C ALA A 109 -9.63 -4.59 -14.56
N GLU A 110 -10.69 -3.83 -14.83
CA GLU A 110 -12.00 -4.36 -15.25
C GLU A 110 -11.89 -5.15 -16.56
N LYS A 111 -11.22 -4.61 -17.58
CA LYS A 111 -10.97 -5.33 -18.85
C LYS A 111 -10.20 -6.64 -18.65
N ALA A 112 -9.22 -6.65 -17.75
CA ALA A 112 -8.44 -7.84 -17.43
C ALA A 112 -9.26 -8.93 -16.72
N TYR A 113 -10.39 -8.59 -16.08
CA TYR A 113 -11.33 -9.56 -15.51
C TYR A 113 -12.36 -10.08 -16.51
N GLU A 114 -12.62 -9.36 -17.60
CA GLU A 114 -13.52 -9.76 -18.68
C GLU A 114 -12.86 -10.67 -19.73
N SER A 115 -11.55 -10.92 -19.63
CA SER A 115 -10.76 -11.78 -20.52
C SER A 115 -10.43 -13.16 -19.93
#